data_AF-A0AAN0NEZ7-F1
#
_entry.id   AF-A0AAN0NEZ7-F1
#
_cell.length_a   1.000
_cell.length_b   1.000
_cell.length_c   1.000
_cell.angle_alpha   90.00
_cell.angle_beta   90.00
_cell.angle_gamma   90.00
#
_symmetry.space_group_name_H-M   'P 1'
#
loop_
_entity.id
_entity.type
_entity.pdbx_description
1 polymer ?
#
loop_
_entity_poly.entity_id
_entity_poly.type
_entity_poly.pdbx_seq_one_letter_code
_entity_poly.pdbx_strand_id
1 'polypeptide(L)'
;MIKFNGLSEKELGVVIEEPTRILGRAPLKTEITTIDGRDSNIVDYLGYEPFKTSLDFQILDISKIDLLFETLTGKLRLDYDGKYSFINTYDAINLERMAFLRKFSISVHRDPFWRIDDDFVEDFSNTGNVASKPILRFVKKENSSLDVTVSGIRFKYTFNEQDTYVDIDCESKNAMYDGLSRNRNLEIGWDFPIFHPEKTL
;
A
#
# COMPACT_ATOMS: atom_id res chain seq x y z
N MET A 1 -7.51 -16.25 -7.93
CA MET A 1 -8.42 -16.41 -6.77
C MET A 1 -8.11 -15.30 -5.80
N ILE A 2 -9.11 -14.56 -5.35
CA ILE A 2 -8.92 -13.46 -4.39
C ILE A 2 -8.75 -14.04 -2.98
N LYS A 3 -7.87 -13.44 -2.19
CA LYS A 3 -7.78 -13.68 -0.75
C LYS A 3 -7.87 -12.37 0.03
N PHE A 4 -8.54 -12.43 1.18
CA PHE A 4 -8.64 -11.33 2.15
C PHE A 4 -7.96 -11.77 3.44
N ASN A 5 -6.91 -11.06 3.86
CA ASN A 5 -6.05 -11.44 5.00
C ASN A 5 -5.58 -12.90 4.92
N GLY A 6 -5.27 -13.38 3.71
CA GLY A 6 -4.86 -14.77 3.45
C GLY A 6 -6.00 -15.79 3.35
N LEU A 7 -7.24 -15.43 3.71
CA LEU A 7 -8.41 -16.30 3.61
C LEU A 7 -9.04 -16.24 2.22
N SER A 8 -9.30 -17.39 1.64
CA SER A 8 -9.98 -17.54 0.35
C SER A 8 -11.50 -17.42 0.47
N GLU A 9 -12.16 -17.17 -0.66
CA GLU A 9 -13.63 -17.15 -0.80
C GLU A 9 -14.30 -18.41 -0.19
N LYS A 10 -13.71 -19.59 -0.39
CA LYS A 10 -14.22 -20.86 0.16
C LYS A 10 -14.11 -20.93 1.69
N GLU A 11 -13.00 -20.42 2.23
CA GLU A 11 -12.78 -20.38 3.68
C GLU A 11 -13.76 -19.42 4.34
N LEU A 12 -14.06 -18.30 3.69
CA LEU A 12 -15.04 -17.30 4.12
C LEU A 12 -16.51 -17.70 3.82
N GLY A 13 -16.75 -18.74 3.03
CA GLY A 13 -18.10 -19.22 2.71
C GLY A 13 -18.87 -18.29 1.76
N VAL A 14 -18.17 -17.58 0.89
CA VAL A 14 -18.74 -16.60 -0.05
C VAL A 14 -18.28 -16.85 -1.48
N VAL A 15 -18.97 -16.23 -2.44
CA VAL A 15 -18.56 -16.09 -3.84
C VAL A 15 -18.62 -14.61 -4.19
N ILE A 16 -17.61 -14.12 -4.89
CA ILE A 16 -17.59 -12.75 -5.43
C ILE A 16 -18.12 -12.81 -6.87
N GLU A 17 -19.13 -12.02 -7.20
CA GLU A 17 -19.77 -12.09 -8.53
C GLU A 17 -18.81 -11.65 -9.65
N GLU A 18 -18.12 -10.53 -9.44
CA GLU A 18 -17.16 -9.97 -10.39
C GLU A 18 -15.83 -9.61 -9.69
N PRO A 19 -14.96 -10.60 -9.43
CA PRO A 19 -13.71 -10.37 -8.71
C PRO A 19 -12.75 -9.45 -9.48
N THR A 20 -12.93 -9.24 -10.78
CA THR A 20 -12.05 -8.38 -11.58
C THR A 20 -12.29 -6.89 -11.38
N ARG A 21 -13.37 -6.47 -10.69
CA ARG A 21 -13.65 -5.04 -10.42
C ARG A 21 -12.55 -4.33 -9.63
N ILE A 22 -11.75 -5.07 -8.87
CA ILE A 22 -10.57 -4.54 -8.15
C ILE A 22 -9.40 -4.15 -9.06
N LEU A 23 -9.39 -4.56 -10.34
CA LEU A 23 -8.26 -4.38 -11.27
C LEU A 23 -8.19 -3.00 -11.94
N GLY A 24 -8.89 -2.01 -11.40
CA GLY A 24 -8.87 -0.65 -11.93
C GLY A 24 -7.64 0.17 -11.55
N ARG A 25 -7.35 1.17 -12.38
CA ARG A 25 -6.35 2.20 -12.11
C ARG A 25 -6.89 3.21 -11.11
N ALA A 26 -6.07 3.55 -10.13
CA ALA A 26 -6.38 4.60 -9.16
C ALA A 26 -6.48 6.00 -9.80
N PRO A 27 -7.44 6.83 -9.38
CA PRO A 27 -7.55 8.19 -9.90
C PRO A 27 -6.34 9.04 -9.50
N LEU A 28 -5.96 9.95 -10.40
CA LEU A 28 -4.94 10.96 -10.11
C LEU A 28 -5.58 12.13 -9.38
N LYS A 29 -4.99 12.51 -8.25
CA LYS A 29 -5.35 13.75 -7.56
C LYS A 29 -4.81 14.92 -8.37
N THR A 30 -5.69 15.82 -8.78
CA THR A 30 -5.32 16.99 -9.57
C THR A 30 -5.89 18.27 -8.98
N GLU A 31 -5.14 19.35 -9.08
CA GLU A 31 -5.61 20.71 -8.84
C GLU A 31 -5.71 21.41 -10.19
N ILE A 32 -6.90 21.91 -10.52
CA ILE A 32 -7.21 22.47 -11.83
C ILE A 32 -7.45 23.96 -11.66
N THR A 33 -6.53 24.77 -12.16
CA THR A 33 -6.68 26.23 -12.20
C THR A 33 -7.21 26.65 -13.56
N THR A 34 -8.43 27.19 -13.56
CA THR A 34 -9.08 27.76 -14.76
C THR A 34 -8.83 29.27 -14.77
N ILE A 35 -8.38 29.80 -15.90
CA ILE A 35 -8.14 31.25 -16.08
C ILE A 35 -9.11 31.75 -17.14
N ASP A 36 -10.02 32.64 -16.75
CA ASP A 36 -11.01 33.21 -17.67
C ASP A 36 -10.34 33.92 -18.85
N GLY A 37 -10.78 33.58 -20.06
CA GLY A 37 -10.23 34.11 -21.31
C GLY A 37 -8.98 33.39 -21.82
N ARG A 38 -8.50 32.35 -21.13
CA ARG A 38 -7.44 31.46 -21.62
C ARG A 38 -8.03 30.12 -22.02
N ASP A 39 -7.64 29.63 -23.19
CA ASP A 39 -7.94 28.27 -23.60
C ASP A 39 -7.09 27.28 -22.79
N SER A 40 -7.73 26.23 -22.28
CA SER A 40 -7.17 25.18 -21.42
C SER A 40 -6.90 25.57 -19.96
N ASN A 41 -7.00 24.55 -19.09
CA ASN A 41 -6.71 24.68 -17.67
C ASN A 41 -5.24 24.39 -17.37
N ILE A 42 -4.72 24.99 -16.32
CA ILE A 42 -3.46 24.56 -15.70
C ILE A 42 -3.82 23.39 -14.76
N VAL A 43 -3.14 22.25 -14.93
CA VAL A 43 -3.41 21.02 -14.16
C VAL A 43 -2.15 20.64 -13.39
N ASP A 44 -2.23 20.68 -12.07
CA ASP A 44 -1.17 20.25 -11.17
C ASP A 44 -1.47 18.84 -10.64
N TYR A 45 -0.52 17.92 -10.76
CA TYR A 45 -0.68 16.53 -10.35
C TYR A 45 -0.15 16.31 -8.93
N LEU A 46 -1.04 16.01 -7.98
CA LEU A 46 -0.76 15.92 -6.53
C LEU A 46 -0.57 14.49 -6.01
N GLY A 47 -0.59 13.49 -6.90
CA GLY A 47 -0.42 12.08 -6.57
C GLY A 47 -1.63 11.23 -6.95
N TYR A 48 -1.83 10.12 -6.25
CA TYR A 48 -2.95 9.19 -6.49
C TYR A 48 -3.89 9.15 -5.29
N GLU A 49 -5.18 9.02 -5.58
CA GLU A 49 -6.20 8.78 -4.56
C GLU A 49 -6.51 7.28 -4.47
N PRO A 50 -7.09 6.79 -3.35
CA PRO A 50 -7.54 5.42 -3.26
C PRO A 50 -8.51 5.06 -4.40
N PHE A 51 -8.32 3.88 -4.99
CA PHE A 51 -9.23 3.35 -5.99
C PHE A 51 -10.51 2.87 -5.29
N LYS A 52 -11.62 3.56 -5.56
CA LYS A 52 -12.95 3.26 -4.98
C LYS A 52 -13.74 2.37 -5.93
N THR A 53 -14.19 1.22 -5.44
CA THR A 53 -15.06 0.30 -6.17
C THR A 53 -16.04 -0.38 -5.22
N SER A 54 -17.11 -0.97 -5.74
CA SER A 54 -17.92 -1.92 -4.99
C SER A 54 -17.55 -3.35 -5.35
N LEU A 55 -17.66 -4.25 -4.37
CA LEU A 55 -17.62 -5.70 -4.58
C LEU A 55 -18.94 -6.31 -4.11
N ASP A 56 -19.49 -7.16 -4.97
CA ASP A 56 -20.75 -7.86 -4.73
C ASP A 56 -20.46 -9.29 -4.29
N PHE A 57 -21.01 -9.66 -3.13
CA PHE A 57 -20.79 -10.95 -2.48
C PHE A 57 -22.09 -11.72 -2.39
N GLN A 58 -22.00 -13.02 -2.63
CA GLN A 58 -23.06 -13.98 -2.33
C GLN A 58 -22.59 -14.92 -1.21
N ILE A 59 -23.38 -14.99 -0.13
CA ILE A 59 -23.10 -15.89 1.00
C ILE A 59 -23.62 -17.28 0.66
N LEU A 60 -22.74 -18.27 0.75
CA LEU A 60 -23.06 -19.69 0.59
C LEU A 60 -23.19 -20.42 1.92
N ASP A 61 -22.39 -20.03 2.92
CA ASP A 61 -22.37 -20.65 4.24
C ASP A 61 -22.66 -19.62 5.33
N ILE A 62 -23.85 -19.70 5.93
CA ILE A 62 -24.29 -18.80 6.99
C ILE A 62 -23.48 -18.96 8.28
N SER A 63 -22.91 -20.14 8.54
CA SER A 63 -22.20 -20.40 9.79
C SER A 63 -20.91 -19.58 9.91
N LYS A 64 -20.42 -19.02 8.80
CA LYS A 64 -19.18 -18.26 8.70
C LYS A 64 -19.38 -16.74 8.62
N ILE A 65 -20.60 -16.27 8.81
CA ILE A 65 -20.93 -14.85 8.59
C ILE A 65 -20.19 -13.91 9.55
N ASP A 66 -19.98 -14.34 10.80
CA ASP A 66 -19.27 -13.52 11.80
C ASP A 66 -17.79 -13.38 11.42
N LEU A 67 -17.15 -14.48 11.00
CA LEU A 67 -15.77 -14.48 10.50
C LEU A 67 -15.63 -13.62 9.24
N LEU A 68 -16.60 -13.69 8.33
CA LEU A 68 -16.64 -12.88 7.13
C LEU A 68 -16.67 -11.39 7.47
N PHE A 69 -17.56 -10.97 8.37
CA PHE A 69 -17.68 -9.57 8.75
C PHE A 69 -16.48 -9.07 9.52
N GLU A 70 -15.91 -9.88 10.42
CA GLU A 70 -14.65 -9.56 11.10
C GLU A 70 -13.52 -9.36 10.09
N THR A 71 -13.38 -10.27 9.12
CA THR A 71 -12.32 -10.20 8.09
C THR A 71 -12.48 -8.99 7.18
N LEU A 72 -13.73 -8.63 6.84
CA LEU A 72 -14.05 -7.53 5.93
C LEU A 72 -14.17 -6.17 6.64
N THR A 73 -13.70 -6.02 7.88
CA THR A 73 -13.76 -4.76 8.63
C THR A 73 -12.40 -4.08 8.71
N GLY A 74 -12.34 -2.79 8.36
CA GLY A 74 -11.15 -1.97 8.54
C GLY A 74 -10.13 -2.10 7.40
N LYS A 75 -8.83 -2.01 7.74
CA LYS A 75 -7.73 -2.15 6.77
C LYS A 75 -7.33 -3.61 6.67
N LEU A 76 -7.41 -4.17 5.46
CA LEU A 76 -7.13 -5.57 5.21
C LEU A 76 -6.26 -5.76 3.96
N ARG A 77 -5.52 -6.86 3.94
CA ARG A 77 -4.65 -7.26 2.82
C ARG A 77 -5.49 -8.02 1.79
N LEU A 78 -5.44 -7.55 0.56
CA LEU A 78 -6.09 -8.15 -0.61
C LEU A 78 -5.01 -8.77 -1.50
N ASP A 79 -5.01 -10.09 -1.64
CA ASP A 79 -4.09 -10.80 -2.53
C ASP A 79 -4.80 -11.23 -3.83
N TYR A 80 -4.18 -10.93 -4.97
CA TYR A 80 -4.63 -11.32 -6.29
C TYR A 80 -3.44 -11.54 -7.22
N ASP A 81 -3.39 -12.71 -7.86
CA ASP A 81 -2.38 -13.05 -8.89
C ASP A 81 -0.92 -12.82 -8.46
N GLY A 82 -0.59 -13.26 -7.23
CA GLY A 82 0.76 -13.12 -6.66
C GLY A 82 1.14 -11.69 -6.24
N LYS A 83 0.21 -10.74 -6.36
CA LYS A 83 0.36 -9.35 -5.88
C LYS A 83 -0.59 -9.11 -4.73
N TYR A 84 -0.29 -8.10 -3.92
CA TYR A 84 -1.17 -7.66 -2.86
C TYR A 84 -1.41 -6.16 -2.90
N SER A 85 -2.53 -5.73 -2.33
CA SER A 85 -2.85 -4.34 -2.07
C SER A 85 -3.53 -4.26 -0.71
N PHE A 86 -3.50 -3.09 -0.07
CA PHE A 86 -4.38 -2.87 1.07
C PHE A 86 -5.71 -2.32 0.58
N ILE A 87 -6.78 -2.74 1.24
CA ILE A 87 -8.12 -2.17 1.06
C ILE A 87 -8.69 -1.77 2.40
N ASN A 88 -9.47 -0.70 2.39
CA ASN A 88 -10.20 -0.24 3.57
C ASN A 88 -11.70 -0.30 3.30
N THR A 89 -12.43 -0.82 4.27
CA THR A 89 -13.88 -0.96 4.28
C THR A 89 -14.43 -0.30 5.54
N TYR A 90 -15.30 0.68 5.36
CA TYR A 90 -15.86 1.49 6.46
C TYR A 90 -17.39 1.45 6.51
N ASP A 91 -18.01 1.02 5.42
CA ASP A 91 -19.46 1.08 5.26
C ASP A 91 -20.15 -0.09 5.95
N ALA A 92 -21.37 0.16 6.42
CA ALA A 92 -22.21 -0.87 7.00
C ALA A 92 -22.55 -1.94 5.95
N ILE A 93 -22.41 -3.20 6.33
CA ILE A 93 -22.78 -4.33 5.48
C ILE A 93 -24.27 -4.60 5.63
N ASN A 94 -25.05 -4.23 4.60
CA ASN A 94 -26.48 -4.48 4.55
C ASN A 94 -26.76 -5.75 3.73
N LEU A 95 -27.36 -6.75 4.38
CA LEU A 95 -27.73 -8.02 3.73
C LEU A 95 -29.07 -7.89 3.03
N GLU A 96 -29.06 -8.02 1.70
CA GLU A 96 -30.29 -8.21 0.93
C GLU A 96 -30.71 -9.68 1.01
N ARG A 97 -31.90 -9.91 1.57
CA ARG A 97 -32.48 -11.26 1.70
C ARG A 97 -33.48 -11.50 0.58
N MET A 98 -33.13 -12.40 -0.35
CA MET A 98 -34.01 -12.85 -1.43
C MET A 98 -34.23 -14.37 -1.31
N ALA A 99 -35.33 -14.77 -0.69
CA ALA A 99 -35.74 -16.17 -0.43
C ALA A 99 -34.67 -17.04 0.30
N PHE A 100 -33.65 -17.50 -0.43
CA PHE A 100 -32.52 -18.31 0.07
C PHE A 100 -31.16 -17.68 -0.23
N LEU A 101 -31.11 -16.71 -1.15
CA LEU A 101 -29.90 -15.99 -1.54
C LEU A 101 -29.72 -14.80 -0.62
N ARG A 102 -28.51 -14.67 -0.09
CA ARG A 102 -28.08 -13.54 0.72
C ARG A 102 -26.95 -12.88 -0.03
N LYS A 103 -27.24 -11.68 -0.52
CA LYS A 103 -26.26 -10.86 -1.23
C LYS A 103 -25.98 -9.62 -0.42
N PHE A 104 -24.78 -9.09 -0.57
CA PHE A 104 -24.45 -7.76 -0.08
C PHE A 104 -23.36 -7.18 -0.94
N SER A 105 -23.32 -5.85 -0.98
CA SER A 105 -22.27 -5.10 -1.64
C SER A 105 -21.50 -4.33 -0.58
N ILE A 106 -20.18 -4.27 -0.73
CA ILE A 106 -19.32 -3.42 0.10
C ILE A 106 -18.60 -2.41 -0.78
N SER A 107 -18.49 -1.18 -0.30
CA SER A 107 -17.55 -0.21 -0.87
C SER A 107 -16.15 -0.53 -0.38
N VAL A 108 -15.22 -0.53 -1.32
CA VAL A 108 -13.82 -0.87 -1.10
C VAL A 108 -12.97 0.30 -1.54
N HIS A 109 -12.11 0.76 -0.63
CA HIS A 109 -11.11 1.79 -0.89
C HIS A 109 -9.74 1.13 -0.97
N ARG A 110 -9.32 0.75 -2.18
CA ARG A 110 -8.02 0.11 -2.42
C ARG A 110 -6.92 1.16 -2.48
N ASP A 111 -5.76 0.86 -1.89
CA ASP A 111 -4.53 1.61 -2.12
C ASP A 111 -4.27 1.79 -3.63
N PRO A 112 -3.59 2.86 -4.07
CA PRO A 112 -3.44 3.12 -5.49
C PRO A 112 -2.73 2.01 -6.28
N PHE A 113 -1.79 1.31 -5.64
CA PHE A 113 -0.85 0.42 -6.31
C PHE A 113 -0.94 -1.01 -5.80
N TRP A 114 -0.63 -1.94 -6.70
CA TRP A 114 -0.35 -3.33 -6.36
C TRP A 114 1.12 -3.47 -5.98
N ARG A 115 1.39 -4.26 -4.96
CA ARG A 115 2.71 -4.54 -4.41
C ARG A 115 3.01 -6.02 -4.57
N ILE A 116 4.29 -6.35 -4.55
CA ILE A 116 4.79 -7.72 -4.42
C ILE A 116 5.42 -7.85 -3.05
N ASP A 117 5.38 -9.03 -2.45
CA ASP A 117 6.17 -9.27 -1.24
C ASP A 117 7.65 -9.26 -1.65
N ASP A 118 8.45 -8.52 -0.88
CA ASP A 118 9.88 -8.41 -1.04
C ASP A 118 10.58 -8.60 0.30
N ASP A 119 11.87 -8.94 0.21
CA ASP A 119 12.77 -9.06 1.34
C ASP A 119 13.88 -8.01 1.23
N PHE A 120 14.60 -7.77 2.33
CA PHE A 120 15.78 -6.91 2.28
C PHE A 120 16.85 -7.51 1.36
N VAL A 121 17.26 -6.74 0.35
CA VAL A 121 18.32 -7.09 -0.60
C VAL A 121 19.39 -6.00 -0.59
N GLU A 122 20.66 -6.39 -0.82
CA GLU A 122 21.77 -5.43 -0.88
C GLU A 122 21.78 -4.65 -2.20
N ASP A 123 21.51 -5.33 -3.31
CA ASP A 123 21.39 -4.74 -4.63
C ASP A 123 19.91 -4.71 -5.05
N PHE A 124 19.34 -3.51 -5.12
CA PHE A 124 17.93 -3.31 -5.48
C PHE A 124 17.80 -2.55 -6.79
N SER A 125 16.98 -3.08 -7.69
CA SER A 125 16.40 -2.31 -8.79
C SER A 125 14.87 -2.40 -8.79
N ASN A 126 14.23 -1.28 -9.13
CA ASN A 126 12.78 -1.24 -9.21
C ASN A 126 12.32 -1.87 -10.53
N THR A 127 11.90 -3.13 -10.45
CA THR A 127 11.33 -3.91 -11.55
C THR A 127 9.84 -3.61 -11.80
N GLY A 128 9.23 -2.76 -10.96
CA GLY A 128 7.86 -2.31 -11.10
C GLY A 128 7.69 -1.29 -12.23
N ASN A 129 6.46 -0.79 -12.38
CA ASN A 129 6.10 0.21 -13.39
C ASN A 129 5.83 1.60 -12.81
N VAL A 130 5.98 1.77 -11.49
CA VAL A 130 5.81 3.04 -10.77
C VAL A 130 7.00 3.24 -9.85
N ALA A 131 7.36 4.50 -9.60
CA ALA A 131 8.40 4.84 -8.64
C ALA A 131 8.07 4.30 -7.24
N SER A 132 9.06 3.71 -6.59
CA SER A 132 8.94 3.15 -5.24
C SER A 132 9.68 4.02 -4.22
N LYS A 133 9.17 4.00 -2.99
CA LYS A 133 9.82 4.59 -1.82
C LYS A 133 10.10 3.44 -0.84
N PRO A 134 11.30 2.87 -0.85
CA PRO A 134 11.59 1.63 -0.14
C PRO A 134 11.80 1.85 1.36
N ILE A 135 11.89 0.75 2.10
CA ILE A 135 12.44 0.73 3.45
C ILE A 135 13.92 0.38 3.34
N LEU A 136 14.80 1.26 3.81
CA LEU A 136 16.24 1.04 3.85
C LEU A 136 16.65 0.56 5.22
N ARG A 137 17.29 -0.60 5.31
CA ARG A 137 17.89 -1.09 6.56
C ARG A 137 19.38 -0.77 6.58
N PHE A 138 19.82 0.04 7.53
CA PHE A 138 21.22 0.23 7.81
C PHE A 138 21.63 -0.62 9.01
N VAL A 139 22.61 -1.51 8.80
CA VAL A 139 23.13 -2.40 9.84
C VAL A 139 24.36 -1.77 10.46
N LYS A 140 24.39 -1.69 11.80
CA LYS A 140 25.55 -1.19 12.54
C LYS A 140 26.70 -2.17 12.38
N LYS A 141 27.85 -1.67 11.92
CA LYS A 141 29.12 -2.39 11.90
C LYS A 141 29.97 -1.94 13.10
N GLU A 142 31.30 -1.96 12.97
CA GLU A 142 32.20 -1.53 14.05
C GLU A 142 32.05 -0.04 14.38
N ASN A 143 31.76 0.79 13.39
CA ASN A 143 31.52 2.23 13.57
C ASN A 143 30.08 2.50 14.01
N SER A 144 29.93 3.41 14.98
CA SER A 144 28.63 3.93 15.43
C SER A 144 28.04 4.96 14.48
N SER A 145 28.76 5.37 13.44
CA SER A 145 28.26 6.29 12.42
C SER A 145 28.35 5.70 11.03
N LEU A 146 27.38 6.07 10.20
CA LEU A 146 27.24 5.70 8.80
C LEU A 146 27.13 6.98 7.97
N ASP A 147 27.81 7.01 6.83
CA ASP A 147 27.66 8.04 5.81
C ASP A 147 27.60 7.36 4.44
N VAL A 148 26.42 7.37 3.82
CA VAL A 148 26.13 6.61 2.59
C VAL A 148 25.31 7.46 1.64
N THR A 149 25.43 7.22 0.33
CA THR A 149 24.57 7.85 -0.67
C THR A 149 23.70 6.78 -1.33
N VAL A 150 22.38 6.97 -1.30
CA VAL A 150 21.39 6.05 -1.87
C VAL A 150 20.53 6.83 -2.86
N SER A 151 20.46 6.38 -4.12
CA SER A 151 19.75 7.08 -5.21
C SER A 151 20.11 8.58 -5.31
N GLY A 152 21.40 8.91 -5.15
CA GLY A 152 21.88 10.31 -5.20
C GLY A 152 21.61 11.16 -3.96
N ILE A 153 21.01 10.59 -2.91
CA ILE A 153 20.72 11.28 -1.65
C ILE A 153 21.68 10.78 -0.57
N ARG A 154 22.40 11.71 0.07
CA ARG A 154 23.33 11.41 1.16
C ARG A 154 22.59 11.27 2.49
N PHE A 155 22.88 10.19 3.18
CA PHE A 155 22.43 9.82 4.51
C PHE A 155 23.62 9.83 5.46
N LYS A 156 23.45 10.49 6.59
CA LYS A 156 24.31 10.35 7.76
C LYS A 156 23.47 9.85 8.92
N TYR A 157 23.91 8.77 9.55
CA TYR A 157 23.19 8.19 10.67
C TYR A 157 24.16 7.85 11.80
N THR A 158 23.76 8.16 13.03
CA THR A 158 24.52 7.79 14.23
C THR A 158 23.71 6.79 15.06
N PHE A 159 24.19 5.56 15.17
CA PHE A 159 23.58 4.52 15.99
C PHE A 159 23.74 4.83 17.47
N ASN A 160 22.68 4.59 18.24
CA ASN A 160 22.82 4.52 19.69
C ASN A 160 23.67 3.28 20.07
N GLU A 161 24.12 3.22 21.32
CA GLU A 161 25.00 2.13 21.79
C GLU A 161 24.38 0.74 21.58
N GLN A 162 23.10 0.58 21.89
CA GLN A 162 22.38 -0.69 21.86
C GLN A 162 21.70 -1.00 20.51
N ASP A 163 21.55 -0.01 19.63
CA ASP A 163 20.90 -0.22 18.33
C ASP A 163 21.84 -1.05 17.45
N THR A 164 21.35 -2.14 16.86
CA THR A 164 22.11 -2.99 15.92
C THR A 164 21.79 -2.71 14.45
N TYR A 165 20.66 -2.06 14.20
CA TYR A 165 20.23 -1.61 12.88
C TYR A 165 19.32 -0.39 13.01
N VAL A 166 18.94 0.20 11.88
CA VAL A 166 17.83 1.14 11.78
C VAL A 166 17.11 0.91 10.46
N ASP A 167 15.78 0.94 10.50
CA ASP A 167 14.91 0.89 9.34
C ASP A 167 14.45 2.31 9.01
N ILE A 168 14.73 2.75 7.80
CA ILE A 168 14.34 4.06 7.28
C ILE A 168 13.24 3.85 6.24
N ASP A 169 12.01 4.16 6.61
CA ASP A 169 10.88 4.09 5.68
C ASP A 169 10.80 5.39 4.87
N CYS A 170 11.11 5.31 3.58
CA CYS A 170 11.10 6.45 2.68
C CYS A 170 9.68 6.91 2.31
N GLU A 171 8.65 6.08 2.52
CA GLU A 171 7.26 6.45 2.30
C GLU A 171 6.73 7.27 3.48
N SER A 172 6.91 6.78 4.71
CA SER A 172 6.44 7.46 5.92
C SER A 172 7.43 8.47 6.51
N LYS A 173 8.63 8.59 5.91
CA LYS A 173 9.69 9.53 6.29
C LYS A 173 10.13 9.40 7.74
N ASN A 174 10.24 8.16 8.22
CA ASN A 174 10.67 7.88 9.58
C ASN A 174 11.87 6.94 9.63
N ALA A 175 12.58 6.98 10.76
CA ALA A 175 13.64 6.04 11.09
C ALA A 175 13.25 5.33 12.38
N MET A 176 13.28 4.01 12.39
CA MET A 176 12.83 3.17 13.49
C MET A 176 13.85 2.10 13.83
N TYR A 177 13.98 1.82 15.13
CA TYR A 177 14.66 0.63 15.66
C TYR A 177 13.72 -0.04 16.64
N ASP A 178 13.37 -1.31 16.39
CA ASP A 178 12.46 -2.09 17.23
C ASP A 178 11.14 -1.34 17.53
N GLY A 179 10.57 -0.70 16.50
CA GLY A 179 9.34 0.09 16.58
C GLY A 179 9.48 1.47 17.26
N LEU A 180 10.67 1.81 17.78
CA LEU A 180 10.93 3.10 18.43
C LEU A 180 11.54 4.10 17.44
N SER A 181 11.07 5.34 17.47
CA SER A 181 11.60 6.39 16.60
C SER A 181 13.08 6.68 16.88
N ARG A 182 13.81 6.90 15.78
CA ARG A 182 15.23 7.28 15.72
C ARG A 182 15.48 8.44 14.75
N ASN A 183 14.44 9.17 14.36
CA ASN A 183 14.56 10.28 13.40
C ASN A 183 15.61 11.32 13.79
N ARG A 184 15.84 11.56 15.09
CA ARG A 184 16.84 12.52 15.59
C ARG A 184 18.28 12.12 15.28
N ASN A 185 18.52 10.83 15.01
CA ASN A 185 19.82 10.28 14.71
C ASN A 185 20.12 10.29 13.21
N LEU A 186 19.12 10.66 12.40
CA LEU A 186 19.19 10.71 10.94
C LEU A 186 19.39 12.15 10.48
N GLU A 187 20.52 12.37 9.82
CA GLU A 187 20.80 13.56 9.01
C GLU A 187 20.65 13.17 7.53
N ILE A 188 19.71 13.80 6.85
CA ILE A 188 19.46 13.60 5.42
C ILE A 188 19.53 14.95 4.71
N GLY A 189 19.79 14.93 3.40
CA GLY A 189 19.66 16.10 2.54
C GLY A 189 18.22 16.59 2.39
N TRP A 190 17.80 16.91 1.16
CA TRP A 190 16.52 17.58 0.90
C TRP A 190 15.29 16.67 0.96
N ASP A 191 15.39 15.39 0.59
CA ASP A 191 14.26 14.45 0.62
C ASP A 191 14.72 12.99 0.78
N PHE A 192 13.78 12.07 0.95
CA PHE A 192 14.01 10.63 0.97
C PHE A 192 14.14 10.08 -0.47
N PRO A 193 14.92 9.00 -0.68
CA PRO A 193 15.22 8.48 -1.99
C PRO A 193 13.97 7.87 -2.63
N ILE A 194 13.84 8.15 -3.91
CA ILE A 194 12.82 7.59 -4.78
C ILE A 194 13.55 6.70 -5.79
N PHE A 195 13.06 5.48 -5.95
CA PHE A 195 13.59 4.53 -6.91
C PHE A 195 12.65 4.47 -8.10
N HIS A 196 13.07 5.07 -9.21
CA HIS A 196 12.31 5.01 -10.45
C HIS A 196 12.43 3.62 -11.09
N PRO A 197 11.38 3.15 -11.79
CA PRO A 197 11.46 1.96 -12.62
C PRO A 197 12.66 2.00 -13.55
N GLU A 198 13.31 0.86 -13.74
CA GLU A 198 14.23 0.70 -14.86
C GLU A 198 13.43 0.93 -16.14
N LYS A 199 13.73 2.02 -16.87
CA LYS A 199 13.12 2.24 -18.19
C LYS A 199 13.66 1.15 -19.12
N THR A 200 12.88 0.10 -19.33
CA THR A 200 13.06 -0.75 -20.51
C THR A 200 12.58 0.09 -21.70
N LEU A 201 13.54 0.68 -22.43
CA LEU A 201 13.32 1.28 -23.75
C LEU A 201 13.09 0.18 -24.78
#